data_AF-A0A2V7FTE5-F1
#
_entry.id   AF-A0A2V7FTE5-F1
#
_cell.length_a   1.000
_cell.length_b   1.000
_cell.length_c   1.000
_cell.angle_alpha   90.00
_cell.angle_beta   90.00
_cell.angle_gamma   90.00
#
_symmetry.space_group_name_H-M   'P 1'
#
loop_
_entity.id
_entity.type
_entity.pdbx_description
1 polymer ?
#
loop_
_entity_poly.entity_id
_entity_poly.type
_entity_poly.pdbx_seq_one_letter_code
_entity_poly.pdbx_strand_id
1 'polypeptide(L)'
;MNDILRDRLLRKLDSLSDEKAYQVLDYVEFLESKYAERQAGAPAFQRAAETLEDTLRAGRVPVNIIRGTMDAVGKAGRLLEKVAAAGKAAVEEASKKSADKEKVEETPPGQ
;
A
#
# COMPACT_ATOMS: atom_id res chain seq x y z
N MET A 1 -4.20 -3.86 16.83
CA MET A 1 -3.87 -2.66 17.62
C MET A 1 -5.12 -1.77 17.69
N ASN A 2 -5.44 -1.15 18.83
CA ASN A 2 -6.56 -0.20 18.91
C ASN A 2 -6.18 1.18 18.31
N ASP A 3 -7.17 1.99 17.96
CA ASP A 3 -6.94 3.25 17.23
C ASP A 3 -6.21 4.31 18.06
N ILE A 4 -6.50 4.39 19.36
CA ILE A 4 -5.83 5.34 20.27
C ILE A 4 -4.32 5.09 20.32
N LEU A 5 -3.92 3.81 20.43
CA LEU A 5 -2.52 3.40 20.43
C LEU A 5 -1.87 3.65 19.07
N ARG A 6 -2.57 3.34 17.98
CA ARG A 6 -2.11 3.60 16.62
C ARG A 6 -1.80 5.08 16.40
N ASP A 7 -2.74 5.95 16.72
CA ASP A 7 -2.60 7.39 16.52
C ASP A 7 -1.50 7.98 17.39
N ARG A 8 -1.35 7.48 18.62
CA ARG A 8 -0.25 7.89 19.50
C ARG A 8 1.10 7.52 18.92
N LEU A 9 1.24 6.32 18.34
CA LEU A 9 2.48 5.89 17.69
C LEU A 9 2.78 6.73 16.46
N LEU A 10 1.80 6.94 15.58
CA LEU A 10 1.97 7.76 14.37
C LEU A 10 2.45 9.17 14.69
N ARG A 11 1.81 9.86 15.65
CA ARG A 11 2.26 11.20 16.08
C ARG A 11 3.71 11.24 16.56
N LYS A 12 4.21 10.13 17.13
CA LYS A 12 5.62 10.04 17.54
C LYS A 12 6.53 9.80 16.35
N LEU A 13 6.18 8.88 15.47
CA LEU A 13 6.93 8.57 14.24
C LEU A 13 7.04 9.80 13.33
N ASP A 14 5.94 10.52 13.11
CA ASP A 14 5.89 11.72 12.24
C ASP A 14 6.79 12.86 12.74
N SER A 15 7.14 12.87 14.03
CA SER A 15 8.02 13.89 14.62
C SER A 15 9.51 13.54 14.54
N LEU A 16 9.86 12.33 14.09
CA LEU A 16 11.25 11.89 14.02
C LEU A 16 11.93 12.42 12.76
N SER A 17 13.25 12.60 12.83
CA SER A 17 14.06 12.68 11.61
C SER A 17 14.09 11.31 10.94
N ASP A 18 14.28 11.29 9.62
CA ASP A 18 14.35 10.06 8.83
C ASP A 18 15.39 9.06 9.40
N GLU A 19 16.55 9.56 9.86
CA GLU A 19 17.58 8.76 10.53
C GLU A 19 17.07 8.04 11.79
N LYS A 20 16.26 8.75 12.60
CA LYS A 20 15.66 8.17 13.80
C LYS A 20 14.49 7.25 13.48
N ALA A 21 13.75 7.53 12.41
CA ALA A 21 12.72 6.63 11.90
C ALA A 21 13.33 5.29 11.47
N TYR A 22 14.47 5.31 10.74
CA TYR A 22 15.20 4.08 10.41
C TYR A 22 15.69 3.33 11.64
N GLN A 23 16.22 4.04 12.64
CA GLN A 23 16.63 3.39 13.88
C GLN A 23 15.46 2.69 14.60
N VAL A 24 14.26 3.28 14.53
CA VAL A 24 13.04 2.65 15.07
C VAL A 24 12.64 1.44 14.22
N LEU A 25 12.71 1.54 12.90
CA LEU A 25 12.46 0.41 11.99
C LEU A 25 13.38 -0.77 12.30
N ASP A 26 14.69 -0.52 12.44
CA ASP A 26 15.67 -1.55 12.80
C ASP A 26 15.32 -2.25 14.11
N TYR A 27 14.84 -1.49 15.09
CA TYR A 27 14.43 -2.06 16.37
C TYR A 27 13.16 -2.90 16.24
N VAL A 28 12.19 -2.49 15.42
CA VAL A 28 10.98 -3.27 15.13
C VAL A 28 11.34 -4.56 14.39
N GLU A 29 12.20 -4.50 13.37
CA GLU A 29 12.70 -5.68 12.64
C GLU A 29 13.45 -6.64 13.57
N PHE A 30 14.25 -6.11 14.49
CA PHE A 30 14.90 -6.91 15.52
C PHE A 30 13.87 -7.62 16.42
N LEU A 31 12.83 -6.92 16.87
CA LEU A 31 11.76 -7.55 17.66
C LEU A 31 11.02 -8.62 16.85
N GLU A 32 10.74 -8.36 15.57
CA GLU A 32 10.11 -9.33 14.67
C GLU A 32 10.97 -10.59 14.53
N SER A 33 12.29 -10.44 14.34
CA SER A 33 13.23 -11.57 14.20
C SER A 33 13.25 -12.52 15.41
N LYS A 34 12.88 -12.03 16.61
CA LYS A 34 12.92 -12.79 17.85
C LYS A 34 11.57 -13.28 18.33
N TYR A 35 10.51 -12.51 18.09
CA TYR A 35 9.23 -12.70 18.77
C TYR A 35 8.04 -12.86 17.81
N ALA A 36 8.23 -12.75 16.50
CA ALA A 36 7.12 -12.89 15.58
C ALA A 36 6.70 -14.35 15.41
N GLU A 37 5.44 -14.64 15.72
CA GLU A 37 4.80 -15.93 15.39
C GLU A 37 4.55 -16.07 13.88
N ARG A 38 4.43 -14.94 13.16
CA ARG A 38 4.25 -14.87 11.71
C ARG A 38 4.75 -13.53 11.19
N GLN A 39 5.52 -13.54 10.10
CA GLN A 39 5.96 -12.30 9.45
C GLN A 39 4.76 -11.47 8.98
N ALA A 40 4.83 -10.15 9.18
CA ALA A 40 3.85 -9.24 8.63
C ALA A 40 3.96 -9.25 7.09
N GLY A 41 3.01 -9.90 6.42
CA GLY A 41 3.04 -9.98 4.96
C GLY A 41 2.79 -8.62 4.31
N ALA A 42 3.78 -8.09 3.60
CA ALA A 42 3.60 -6.93 2.72
C ALA A 42 3.17 -7.34 1.29
N PRO A 43 2.31 -6.56 0.61
CA PRO A 43 2.03 -6.72 -0.82
C PRO A 43 3.30 -6.69 -1.67
N ALA A 44 3.31 -7.35 -2.84
CA ALA A 44 4.52 -7.49 -3.67
C ALA A 44 5.17 -6.15 -4.05
N PHE A 45 4.37 -5.13 -4.38
CA PHE A 45 4.87 -3.79 -4.67
C PHE A 45 5.50 -3.13 -3.45
N GLN A 46 4.90 -3.32 -2.27
CA GLN A 46 5.43 -2.78 -1.03
C GLN A 46 6.77 -3.44 -0.67
N ARG A 47 6.87 -4.78 -0.79
CA ARG A 47 8.15 -5.49 -0.63
C ARG A 47 9.24 -5.00 -1.58
N ALA A 48 8.88 -4.70 -2.83
CA ALA A 48 9.83 -4.18 -3.80
C ALA A 48 10.31 -2.77 -3.44
N ALA A 49 9.42 -1.91 -2.93
CA ALA A 49 9.78 -0.59 -2.43
C ALA A 49 10.70 -0.68 -1.19
N GLU A 50 10.36 -1.54 -0.23
CA GLU A 50 11.18 -1.84 0.95
C GLU A 50 12.58 -2.35 0.55
N THR A 51 12.65 -3.32 -0.37
CA THR A 51 13.93 -3.85 -0.88
C THR A 51 14.79 -2.78 -1.56
N LEU A 52 14.16 -1.87 -2.32
CA LEU A 52 14.85 -0.76 -2.97
C LEU A 52 15.41 0.22 -1.91
N GLU A 53 14.61 0.58 -0.92
CA GLU A 53 15.01 1.43 0.19
C GLU A 53 16.20 0.83 0.97
N ASP A 54 16.11 -0.47 1.30
CA ASP A 54 17.19 -1.20 1.96
C ASP A 54 18.47 -1.24 1.15
N THR A 55 18.37 -1.39 -0.17
CA THR A 55 19.53 -1.39 -1.07
C THR A 55 20.22 -0.02 -1.07
N LEU A 56 19.45 1.07 -1.13
CA LEU A 56 19.99 2.42 -1.07
C LEU A 56 20.65 2.70 0.29
N ARG A 57 20.01 2.25 1.37
CA ARG A 57 20.53 2.38 2.74
C ARG A 57 21.83 1.58 2.93
N ALA A 58 21.89 0.34 2.46
CA ALA A 58 23.10 -0.50 2.48
C ALA A 58 24.25 0.11 1.65
N GLY A 59 23.90 0.77 0.55
CA GLY A 59 24.82 1.55 -0.27
C GLY A 59 25.31 2.86 0.37
N ARG A 60 24.91 3.16 1.61
CA ARG A 60 25.19 4.42 2.33
C ARG A 60 24.76 5.67 1.54
N VAL A 61 23.68 5.56 0.77
CA VAL A 61 23.10 6.70 0.07
C VAL A 61 22.62 7.73 1.11
N PRO A 62 22.89 9.03 0.93
CA PRO A 62 22.40 10.07 1.83
C PRO A 62 20.87 10.01 1.99
N VAL A 63 20.41 10.11 3.23
CA VAL A 63 19.00 9.91 3.61
C VAL A 63 18.04 10.84 2.86
N ASN A 64 18.46 12.08 2.59
CA ASN A 64 17.69 13.03 1.79
C ASN A 64 17.42 12.56 0.35
N ILE A 65 18.34 11.81 -0.26
CA ILE A 65 18.17 11.23 -1.60
C ILE A 65 17.26 9.99 -1.55
N ILE A 66 17.40 9.17 -0.49
CA ILE A 66 16.51 8.01 -0.27
C ILE A 66 15.06 8.49 -0.16
N ARG A 67 14.81 9.51 0.68
CA ARG A 67 13.49 10.13 0.83
C ARG A 67 12.90 10.62 -0.49
N GLY A 68 13.68 11.38 -1.27
CA GLY A 68 13.22 11.88 -2.57
C GLY A 68 12.84 10.75 -3.54
N THR A 69 13.58 9.63 -3.51
CA THR A 69 13.30 8.43 -4.31
C THR A 69 12.02 7.73 -3.84
N MET A 70 11.86 7.55 -2.53
CA MET A 70 10.67 6.93 -1.94
C MET A 70 9.40 7.76 -2.15
N ASP A 71 9.50 9.10 -2.10
CA ASP A 71 8.39 9.98 -2.44
C ASP A 71 7.91 9.78 -3.89
N ALA A 72 8.83 9.56 -4.83
CA ALA A 72 8.50 9.26 -6.22
C ALA A 72 7.83 7.89 -6.37
N VAL A 73 8.37 6.86 -5.70
CA VAL A 73 7.79 5.49 -5.68
C VAL A 73 6.37 5.52 -5.10
N GLY A 74 6.16 6.22 -3.99
CA GLY A 74 4.84 6.37 -3.38
C GLY A 74 3.83 7.08 -4.28
N LYS A 75 4.25 8.13 -5.00
CA LYS A 75 3.40 8.82 -6.00
C LYS A 75 3.02 7.90 -7.15
N ALA A 76 3.97 7.11 -7.66
CA ALA A 76 3.70 6.13 -8.71
C ALA A 76 2.72 5.05 -8.24
N GLY A 77 2.88 4.52 -7.02
CA GLY A 77 1.96 3.56 -6.42
C GLY A 77 0.53 4.09 -6.35
N ARG A 78 0.34 5.32 -5.85
CA ARG A 78 -0.99 5.96 -5.78
C ARG A 78 -1.62 6.18 -7.15
N LEU A 79 -0.82 6.45 -8.18
CA LEU A 79 -1.32 6.56 -9.56
C LEU A 79 -1.83 5.20 -10.06
N LEU A 80 -1.05 4.13 -9.85
CA LEU A 80 -1.44 2.78 -10.23
C LEU A 80 -2.71 2.33 -9.51
N GLU A 81 -2.86 2.64 -8.22
CA GLU A 81 -4.08 2.35 -7.47
C GLU A 81 -5.31 3.05 -8.06
N LYS A 82 -5.17 4.34 -8.43
CA LYS A 82 -6.26 5.09 -9.09
C LYS A 82 -6.64 4.50 -10.44
N VAL A 83 -5.65 4.10 -11.24
CA VAL A 83 -5.89 3.45 -12.53
C VAL A 83 -6.60 2.11 -12.34
N ALA A 84 -6.14 1.29 -11.40
CA ALA A 84 -6.76 0.01 -11.09
C ALA A 84 -8.20 0.17 -10.57
N ALA A 85 -8.46 1.17 -9.72
CA ALA A 85 -9.80 1.49 -9.23
C ALA A 85 -10.73 1.92 -10.38
N ALA A 86 -10.26 2.77 -11.29
CA ALA A 86 -11.03 3.18 -12.47
C ALA A 86 -11.32 1.99 -13.40
N GLY A 87 -10.34 1.10 -13.60
CA GLY A 87 -10.53 -0.13 -14.39
C GLY A 87 -11.59 -1.05 -13.79
N LYS A 88 -11.57 -1.27 -12.47
CA LYS A 88 -12.61 -2.04 -11.77
C LYS A 88 -14.00 -1.44 -11.93
N ALA A 89 -14.13 -0.13 -11.77
CA ALA A 89 -15.41 0.57 -11.94
C ALA A 89 -15.96 0.41 -13.36
N ALA A 90 -15.10 0.50 -14.39
CA ALA A 90 -15.51 0.31 -15.78
C ALA A 90 -16.01 -1.12 -16.07
N VAL A 91 -15.36 -2.14 -15.49
CA VAL A 91 -15.80 -3.54 -15.61
C VAL A 91 -17.13 -3.76 -14.90
N GLU A 92 -17.30 -3.22 -13.69
CA GLU A 92 -18.54 -3.33 -12.92
C GLU A 92 -19.73 -2.67 -13.65
N GLU A 93 -19.52 -1.49 -14.23
CA GLU A 93 -20.52 -0.83 -15.10
C GLU A 93 -20.85 -1.67 -16.34
N ALA A 94 -19.86 -2.29 -16.98
CA ALA A 94 -20.08 -3.16 -18.14
C ALA A 94 -20.85 -4.44 -17.77
N SER A 95 -20.55 -5.06 -16.63
CA SER A 95 -21.28 -6.22 -16.11
C SER A 95 -22.70 -5.86 -15.72
N LYS A 96 -22.91 -4.72 -15.06
CA LYS A 96 -24.23 -4.24 -14.66
C LYS A 96 -25.11 -3.90 -15.87
N LYS A 97 -24.53 -3.29 -16.91
CA LYS A 97 -25.21 -3.00 -18.18
C LYS A 97 -25.55 -4.27 -18.98
N SER A 98 -24.75 -5.31 -18.84
CA SER A 98 -25.02 -6.63 -19.45
C SER A 98 -26.17 -7.35 -18.72
N ALA A 99 -26.19 -7.32 -17.38
CA ALA A 99 -27.27 -7.89 -16.58
C ALA A 99 -28.62 -7.16 -16.77
N ASP A 100 -28.61 -5.85 -17.01
CA ASP A 100 -29.82 -5.08 -17.31
C ASP A 100 -30.40 -5.42 -18.70
N LYS A 101 -29.56 -5.72 -19.69
CA LYS A 101 -30.02 -6.17 -21.02
C LYS A 101 -30.69 -7.55 -20.98
N GLU A 102 -30.16 -8.48 -20.18
CA GLU A 102 -30.70 -9.83 -20.02
C GLU A 102 -32.10 -9.82 -19.36
N LYS A 103 -32.34 -8.87 -18.45
CA LYS A 103 -33.65 -8.69 -17.78
C LYS A 103 -34.75 -8.11 -18.69
N VAL A 104 -34.39 -7.38 -19.75
CA VAL A 104 -35.36 -6.80 -20.71
C VAL A 104 -35.80 -7.84 -21.75
N GLU A 105 -34.98 -8.88 -22.00
CA GLU A 105 -35.29 -9.93 -22.98
C GLU A 105 -36.20 -11.05 -22.41
N GLU A 106 -36.38 -11.10 -21.08
CA GLU A 106 -37.23 -12.08 -20.37
C GLU A 106 -38.66 -11.56 -20.07
N THR A 107 -39.23 -10.71 -20.92
CA THR A 107 -40.68 -10.45 -20.92
C THR A 107 -41.29 -11.12 -22.14
N PRO A 108 -42.03 -12.24 -22.00
CA PRO A 108 -42.69 -12.87 -23.15
C PRO A 108 -43.76 -11.91 -23.72
N PRO A 109 -44.02 -11.90 -25.04
CA PRO A 109 -45.20 -11.22 -25.55
C PRO A 109 -46.43 -11.88 -24.91
N GLY A 110 -47.31 -11.03 -24.36
CA GLY A 110 -48.53 -11.44 -23.69
C GLY A 110 -49.44 -12.32 -24.55
N GLN A 111 -50.22 -13.12 -23.84
CA GLN A 111 -51.31 -13.97 -24.31
C GLN A 111 -52.31 -13.24 -25.21
#